data_AF-A0A023GBC0-F1
#
_entry.id   AF-A0A023GBC0-F1
#
_cell.length_a   1.000
_cell.length_b   1.000
_cell.length_c   1.000
_cell.angle_alpha   90.00
_cell.angle_beta   90.00
_cell.angle_gamma   90.00
#
_symmetry.space_group_name_H-M   'P 1'
#
loop_
_entity.id
_entity.type
_entity.pdbx_description
1 polymer ?
#
loop_
_entity_poly.entity_id
_entity_poly.type
_entity_poly.pdbx_seq_one_letter_code
_entity_poly.pdbx_strand_id
1 'polypeptide(L)'
;RASSTVIKRGQEQVLGDLSMTLCDPYAINFLAQSAMKIINHLINIEGLPRDNQVLVLVLRMLSLGLQAWEMISTQQYKEPKMDVQLVTKFLPALMSLMVDDQVRSLNARLPQDDRESAITTIEHSGPPPDAYQAYVQENAVASMLAVYYTFHTARQRDRTGVMRVLGSLAGAEGQRAYHDPFLHTLVGHLALMSDDFAQEDFCTVVFDEFFLTGLSSSSASTAASSTGPTPAAAPLPATECANSAARHLLRLLWHVHPKLPPARLQGLMKTLQPLAQANEGLKPAVQALQDKLKDTTPPVVEPESSDSPLLSVPAPAPIQ
;
A
#
# COMPACT_ATOMS: atom_id res chain seq x y z
N ARG A 1 -23.21 -8.98 -32.77
CA ARG A 1 -22.50 -8.50 -33.99
C ARG A 1 -21.28 -7.72 -33.52
N ALA A 2 -20.15 -8.40 -33.37
CA ALA A 2 -18.93 -7.83 -32.82
C ALA A 2 -18.13 -7.18 -33.96
N SER A 3 -18.19 -5.86 -34.05
CA SER A 3 -17.28 -5.08 -34.88
C SER A 3 -15.89 -5.15 -34.26
N SER A 4 -15.12 -6.17 -34.60
CA SER A 4 -13.66 -6.09 -34.50
C SER A 4 -13.22 -5.12 -35.58
N THR A 5 -13.14 -3.84 -35.23
CA THR A 5 -12.51 -2.83 -36.09
C THR A 5 -11.03 -3.20 -36.19
N VAL A 6 -10.69 -3.95 -37.22
CA VAL A 6 -9.30 -4.12 -37.69
C VAL A 6 -8.83 -2.71 -38.02
N ILE A 7 -7.90 -2.20 -37.23
CA ILE A 7 -7.34 -0.86 -37.35
C ILE A 7 -6.54 -0.82 -38.66
N LYS A 8 -6.60 0.28 -39.43
CA LYS A 8 -5.80 0.39 -40.67
C LYS A 8 -4.32 0.37 -40.28
N ARG A 9 -3.45 -0.31 -41.05
CA ARG A 9 -1.99 -0.42 -40.80
C ARG A 9 -1.27 0.87 -40.37
N GLY A 10 -1.71 2.05 -40.83
CA GLY A 10 -1.14 3.34 -40.40
C GLY A 10 -1.62 3.83 -39.03
N GLN A 11 -2.83 3.46 -38.60
CA GLN A 11 -3.37 3.76 -37.27
C GLN A 11 -2.81 2.81 -36.19
N GLU A 12 -2.38 1.60 -36.57
CA GLU A 12 -1.72 0.65 -35.67
C GLU A 12 -0.37 1.19 -35.18
N GLN A 13 0.42 1.79 -36.07
CA GLN A 13 1.70 2.41 -35.71
C GLN A 13 1.51 3.61 -34.77
N VAL A 14 0.55 4.49 -35.06
CA VAL A 14 0.22 5.62 -34.18
C VAL A 14 -0.25 5.16 -32.81
N LEU A 15 -1.03 4.07 -32.75
CA LEU A 15 -1.46 3.48 -31.48
C LEU A 15 -0.27 2.89 -30.70
N GLY A 16 0.69 2.27 -31.39
CA GLY A 16 1.94 1.81 -30.81
C GLY A 16 2.78 2.94 -30.21
N ASP A 17 3.00 4.01 -30.98
CA ASP A 17 3.78 5.19 -30.54
C ASP A 17 3.10 5.90 -29.35
N LEU A 18 1.77 6.02 -29.40
CA LEU A 18 0.99 6.57 -28.30
C LEU A 18 1.10 5.70 -27.05
N SER A 19 0.98 4.38 -27.19
CA SER A 19 1.13 3.44 -26.08
C SER A 19 2.52 3.50 -25.47
N MET A 20 3.56 3.60 -26.29
CA MET A 20 4.95 3.75 -25.84
C MET A 20 5.14 5.04 -25.04
N THR A 21 4.51 6.13 -25.46
CA THR A 21 4.55 7.42 -24.74
C THR A 21 3.77 7.35 -23.42
N LEU A 22 2.60 6.70 -23.41
CA LEU A 22 1.73 6.61 -22.23
C LEU A 22 2.21 5.58 -21.20
N CYS A 23 3.08 4.66 -21.59
CA CYS A 23 3.77 3.71 -20.70
C CYS A 23 4.80 4.39 -19.79
N ASP A 24 5.18 5.64 -20.07
CA ASP A 24 6.15 6.37 -19.25
C ASP A 24 5.63 6.58 -17.82
N PRO A 25 6.45 6.35 -16.76
CA PRO A 25 6.03 6.55 -15.38
C PRO A 25 5.48 7.95 -15.08
N TYR A 26 6.00 9.01 -15.72
CA TYR A 26 5.47 10.36 -15.51
C TYR A 26 4.10 10.53 -16.17
N ALA A 27 3.89 9.94 -17.35
CA ALA A 27 2.59 9.95 -18.03
C ALA A 27 1.53 9.19 -17.22
N ILE A 28 1.83 7.98 -16.73
CA ILE A 28 0.93 7.20 -15.86
C ILE A 28 0.59 8.01 -14.61
N ASN A 29 1.60 8.62 -13.99
CA ASN A 29 1.41 9.44 -12.80
C ASN A 29 0.54 10.66 -13.06
N PHE A 30 0.76 11.37 -14.17
CA PHE A 30 -0.06 12.50 -14.57
C PHE A 30 -1.51 12.08 -14.82
N LEU A 31 -1.75 10.99 -15.56
CA LEU A 31 -3.10 10.49 -15.86
C LEU A 31 -3.84 10.08 -14.60
N ALA A 32 -3.21 9.30 -13.72
CA ALA A 32 -3.85 8.83 -12.51
C ALA A 32 -4.11 9.96 -11.51
N GLN A 33 -3.17 10.89 -11.33
CA GLN A 33 -3.42 12.09 -10.50
C GLN A 33 -4.52 12.98 -11.08
N SER A 34 -4.59 13.11 -12.41
CA SER A 34 -5.64 13.86 -13.08
C SER A 34 -7.00 13.20 -12.88
N ALA A 35 -7.08 11.87 -13.02
CA ALA A 35 -8.28 11.10 -12.73
C ALA A 35 -8.75 11.32 -11.28
N MET A 36 -7.84 11.21 -10.29
CA MET A 36 -8.17 11.44 -8.88
C MET A 36 -8.69 12.86 -8.62
N LYS A 37 -8.10 13.88 -9.25
CA LYS A 37 -8.57 15.27 -9.14
C LYS A 37 -9.95 15.47 -9.76
N ILE A 38 -10.20 14.89 -10.93
CA ILE A 38 -11.50 14.95 -11.60
C ILE A 38 -12.56 14.23 -10.75
N ILE A 39 -12.26 13.04 -10.22
CA ILE A 39 -13.16 12.31 -9.33
C ILE A 39 -13.50 13.15 -8.09
N ASN A 40 -12.51 13.75 -7.44
CA ASN A 40 -12.75 14.63 -6.30
C ASN A 40 -13.61 15.85 -6.69
N HIS A 41 -13.33 16.48 -7.84
CA HIS A 41 -14.18 17.57 -8.34
C HIS A 41 -15.63 17.11 -8.56
N LEU A 42 -15.83 15.94 -9.17
CA LEU A 42 -17.15 15.35 -9.38
C LEU A 42 -17.90 15.08 -8.07
N ILE A 43 -17.22 14.63 -7.03
CA ILE A 43 -17.81 14.50 -5.69
C ILE A 43 -18.35 15.85 -5.19
N ASN A 44 -17.57 16.92 -5.35
CA ASN A 44 -17.96 18.26 -4.88
C ASN A 44 -19.13 18.88 -5.67
N ILE A 45 -19.34 18.46 -6.92
CA ILE A 45 -20.44 18.94 -7.77
C ILE A 45 -21.58 17.93 -7.92
N GLU A 46 -21.54 16.82 -7.14
CA GLU A 46 -22.48 15.70 -7.21
C GLU A 46 -22.67 15.13 -8.62
N GLY A 47 -21.61 15.17 -9.43
CA GLY A 47 -21.60 14.73 -10.82
C GLY A 47 -21.36 13.23 -10.97
N LEU A 48 -22.02 12.60 -11.95
CA LEU A 48 -21.82 11.18 -12.23
C LEU A 48 -20.50 10.94 -13.02
N PRO A 49 -19.66 9.96 -12.62
CA PRO A 49 -18.41 9.63 -13.32
C PRO A 49 -18.56 9.34 -14.80
N ARG A 50 -19.67 8.72 -15.18
CA ARG A 50 -19.95 8.29 -16.57
C ARG A 50 -20.27 9.45 -17.51
N ASP A 51 -20.75 10.57 -16.97
CA ASP A 51 -21.17 11.73 -17.76
C ASP A 51 -19.97 12.60 -18.13
N ASN A 52 -18.91 12.56 -17.32
CA ASN A 52 -17.67 13.29 -17.56
C ASN A 52 -16.80 12.59 -18.63
N GLN A 53 -16.89 13.08 -19.88
CA GLN A 53 -16.13 12.55 -21.01
C GLN A 53 -14.61 12.69 -20.83
N VAL A 54 -14.15 13.70 -20.08
CA VAL A 54 -12.72 13.89 -19.81
C VAL A 54 -12.21 12.78 -18.89
N LEU A 55 -12.95 12.43 -17.84
CA LEU A 55 -12.60 11.31 -16.96
C LEU A 55 -12.55 10.00 -17.74
N VAL A 56 -13.57 9.72 -18.56
CA VAL A 56 -13.63 8.52 -19.40
C VAL A 56 -12.44 8.46 -20.36
N LEU A 57 -12.07 9.58 -20.99
CA LEU A 57 -10.90 9.66 -21.86
C LEU A 57 -9.60 9.37 -21.10
N VAL A 58 -9.40 10.00 -19.93
CA VAL A 58 -8.22 9.79 -19.10
C VAL A 58 -8.10 8.33 -18.67
N LEU A 59 -9.19 7.67 -18.29
CA LEU A 59 -9.20 6.26 -17.92
C LEU A 59 -8.89 5.34 -19.10
N ARG A 60 -9.34 5.67 -20.31
CA ARG A 60 -8.97 4.94 -21.53
C ARG A 60 -7.48 5.10 -21.85
N MET A 61 -6.95 6.32 -21.75
CA MET A 61 -5.52 6.57 -21.93
C MET A 61 -4.67 5.85 -20.88
N LEU A 62 -5.14 5.79 -19.64
CA LEU A 62 -4.49 5.02 -18.58
C LEU A 62 -4.52 3.52 -18.87
N SER A 63 -5.66 2.97 -19.30
CA SER A 63 -5.77 1.57 -19.73
C SER A 63 -4.82 1.25 -20.89
N LEU A 64 -4.69 2.17 -21.85
CA LEU A 64 -3.77 2.04 -22.97
C LEU A 64 -2.31 2.01 -22.52
N GLY A 65 -1.90 2.94 -21.64
CA GLY A 65 -0.55 2.98 -21.08
C GLY A 65 -0.19 1.73 -20.26
N LEU A 66 -1.14 1.21 -19.47
CA LEU A 66 -0.91 0.02 -18.63
C LEU A 66 -0.79 -1.29 -19.43
N GLN A 67 -1.40 -1.35 -20.63
CA GLN A 67 -1.33 -2.51 -21.54
C GLN A 67 -0.32 -2.31 -22.68
N ALA A 68 0.43 -1.21 -22.67
CA ALA A 68 1.35 -0.85 -23.74
C ALA A 68 2.41 -1.93 -23.99
N TRP A 69 2.95 -2.53 -22.92
CA TRP A 69 3.98 -3.56 -23.05
C TRP A 69 3.46 -4.84 -23.70
N GLU A 70 2.25 -5.29 -23.34
CA GLU A 70 1.61 -6.45 -23.97
C GLU A 70 1.31 -6.15 -25.45
N MET A 71 0.87 -4.94 -25.76
CA MET A 71 0.59 -4.51 -27.13
C MET A 71 1.85 -4.48 -28.01
N ILE A 72 2.97 -3.99 -27.47
CA ILE A 72 4.25 -3.91 -28.17
C ILE A 72 4.86 -5.32 -28.35
N SER A 73 4.79 -6.16 -27.32
CA SER A 73 5.37 -7.51 -27.36
C SER A 73 4.61 -8.47 -28.29
N THR A 74 3.28 -8.43 -28.25
CA THR A 74 2.42 -9.26 -29.11
C THR A 74 2.29 -8.72 -30.53
N GLN A 75 2.72 -7.47 -30.77
CA GLN A 75 2.52 -6.72 -32.01
C GLN A 75 1.05 -6.64 -32.46
N GLN A 76 0.11 -6.83 -31.52
CA GLN A 76 -1.33 -6.71 -31.77
C GLN A 76 -1.83 -5.36 -31.29
N TYR A 77 -1.76 -4.36 -32.17
CA TYR A 77 -2.19 -3.00 -31.88
C TYR A 77 -3.71 -2.89 -31.96
N LYS A 78 -4.36 -3.10 -30.82
CA LYS A 78 -5.81 -2.95 -30.67
C LYS A 78 -6.10 -2.10 -29.45
N GLU A 79 -7.04 -1.16 -29.58
CA GLU A 79 -7.49 -0.37 -28.45
C GLU A 79 -8.07 -1.31 -27.36
N PRO A 80 -7.53 -1.28 -26.14
CA PRO A 80 -8.02 -2.13 -25.07
C PRO A 80 -9.43 -1.68 -24.69
N LYS A 81 -10.33 -2.65 -24.60
CA LYS A 81 -11.72 -2.35 -24.23
C LYS A 81 -11.75 -2.01 -22.75
N MET A 82 -12.06 -0.76 -22.44
CA MET A 82 -12.33 -0.35 -21.07
C MET A 82 -13.61 -1.03 -20.59
N ASP A 83 -13.54 -1.71 -19.45
CA ASP A 83 -14.70 -2.35 -18.85
C ASP A 83 -15.72 -1.30 -18.39
N VAL A 84 -16.98 -1.49 -18.78
CA VAL A 84 -18.08 -0.62 -18.38
C VAL A 84 -18.34 -0.75 -16.88
N GLN A 85 -18.04 -1.89 -16.27
CA GLN A 85 -18.20 -2.09 -14.84
C GLN A 85 -17.20 -1.27 -14.01
N LEU A 86 -16.04 -0.92 -14.58
CA LEU A 86 -15.11 0.01 -13.94
C LEU A 86 -15.76 1.38 -13.70
N VAL A 87 -16.46 1.92 -14.70
CA VAL A 87 -17.08 3.24 -14.60
C VAL A 87 -18.39 3.21 -13.81
N THR A 88 -19.12 2.10 -13.87
CA THR A 88 -20.49 2.00 -13.30
C THR A 88 -20.56 1.38 -11.91
N LYS A 89 -19.56 0.60 -11.49
CA LYS A 89 -19.51 -0.03 -10.17
C LYS A 89 -18.29 0.42 -9.36
N PHE A 90 -17.09 0.29 -9.94
CA PHE A 90 -15.85 0.62 -9.22
C PHE A 90 -15.72 2.11 -8.91
N LEU A 91 -15.91 3.00 -9.90
CA LEU A 91 -15.78 4.45 -9.66
C LEU A 91 -16.80 4.97 -8.62
N PRO A 92 -18.09 4.60 -8.66
CA PRO A 92 -19.02 4.96 -7.58
C PRO A 92 -18.60 4.41 -6.22
N ALA A 93 -18.10 3.17 -6.15
CA ALA A 93 -17.59 2.59 -4.90
C ALA A 93 -16.37 3.37 -4.37
N LEU A 94 -15.44 3.76 -5.24
CA LEU A 94 -14.30 4.60 -4.89
C LEU A 94 -14.75 6.01 -4.44
N MET A 95 -15.72 6.61 -5.12
CA MET A 95 -16.29 7.90 -4.71
C MET A 95 -16.96 7.82 -3.34
N SER A 96 -17.71 6.74 -3.06
CA SER A 96 -18.30 6.51 -1.74
C SER A 96 -17.24 6.48 -0.65
N LEU A 97 -16.14 5.74 -0.89
CA LEU A 97 -15.02 5.67 0.03
C LEU A 97 -14.34 7.04 0.24
N MET A 98 -14.19 7.82 -0.83
CA MET A 98 -13.66 9.17 -0.77
C MET A 98 -14.56 10.12 0.04
N VAL A 99 -15.88 10.00 -0.10
CA VAL A 99 -16.85 10.78 0.68
C VAL A 99 -16.78 10.39 2.15
N ASP A 100 -16.74 9.09 2.46
CA ASP A 100 -16.60 8.59 3.84
C ASP A 100 -15.35 9.17 4.54
N ASP A 101 -14.23 9.25 3.82
CA ASP A 101 -12.98 9.82 4.34
C ASP A 101 -13.07 11.36 4.48
N GLN A 102 -13.74 12.05 3.55
CA GLN A 102 -13.99 13.50 3.68
C GLN A 102 -14.89 13.81 4.88
N VAL A 103 -15.97 13.05 5.07
CA VAL A 103 -16.87 13.20 6.23
C VAL A 103 -16.12 12.93 7.53
N ARG A 104 -15.27 11.89 7.58
CA ARG A 104 -14.40 11.62 8.75
C ARG A 104 -13.47 12.79 9.05
N SER A 105 -12.83 13.34 8.02
CA SER A 105 -11.92 14.48 8.15
C SER A 105 -12.64 15.73 8.68
N LEU A 106 -13.88 15.97 8.24
CA LEU A 106 -14.72 17.05 8.76
C LEU A 106 -15.16 16.78 10.21
N ASN A 107 -15.61 15.57 10.53
CA ASN A 107 -16.03 15.16 11.87
C ASN A 107 -14.90 15.34 12.91
N ALA A 108 -13.65 15.07 12.52
CA ALA A 108 -12.50 15.29 13.39
C ALA A 108 -12.27 16.76 13.78
N ARG A 109 -12.86 17.71 13.04
CA ARG A 109 -12.74 19.17 13.27
C ARG A 109 -13.90 19.77 14.06
N LEU A 110 -15.02 19.06 14.21
CA LEU A 110 -16.19 19.54 14.98
C LEU A 110 -15.93 19.55 16.50
N PRO A 111 -16.58 20.39 17.32
CA PRO A 111 -16.47 20.39 18.79
C PRO A 111 -17.01 19.10 19.44
N GLN A 112 -16.55 18.75 20.65
CA GLN A 112 -16.85 17.47 21.32
C GLN A 112 -18.35 17.21 21.55
N ASP A 113 -19.16 18.24 21.86
CA ASP A 113 -20.60 18.09 22.13
C ASP A 113 -21.42 17.70 20.88
N ASP A 114 -20.98 18.07 19.66
CA ASP A 114 -21.66 17.71 18.41
C ASP A 114 -21.18 16.36 17.84
N ARG A 115 -20.04 15.85 18.32
CA ARG A 115 -19.44 14.59 17.85
C ARG A 115 -20.26 13.38 18.27
N GLU A 116 -20.75 13.33 19.51
CA GLU A 116 -21.49 12.16 20.03
C GLU A 116 -22.84 11.97 19.32
N SER A 117 -23.52 13.06 18.95
CA SER A 117 -24.74 13.05 18.12
C SER A 117 -24.49 12.63 16.66
N ALA A 118 -23.31 12.91 16.11
CA ALA A 118 -22.94 12.53 14.74
C ALA A 118 -22.38 11.10 14.64
N ILE A 119 -21.69 10.61 15.68
CA ILE A 119 -21.10 9.26 15.75
C ILE A 119 -22.19 8.18 15.79
N THR A 120 -23.33 8.44 16.42
CA THR A 120 -24.46 7.48 16.53
C THR A 120 -25.25 7.28 15.24
N THR A 121 -25.05 8.14 14.24
CA THR A 121 -25.79 8.07 12.95
C THR A 121 -24.90 7.70 11.76
N ILE A 122 -23.58 7.74 11.90
CA ILE A 122 -22.65 7.68 10.77
C ILE A 122 -21.46 6.75 11.10
N GLU A 123 -21.67 5.44 11.04
CA GLU A 123 -20.57 4.45 11.01
C GLU A 123 -19.86 4.47 9.64
N HIS A 124 -19.10 5.52 9.34
CA HIS A 124 -18.20 5.52 8.18
C HIS A 124 -16.93 4.70 8.46
N SER A 125 -16.89 3.86 9.50
CA SER A 125 -15.73 3.05 9.88
C SER A 125 -15.72 1.63 9.28
N GLY A 126 -16.71 1.33 8.43
CA GLY A 126 -16.87 0.01 7.82
C GLY A 126 -15.73 -0.43 6.89
N PRO A 127 -15.66 -1.74 6.59
CA PRO A 127 -14.71 -2.27 5.62
C PRO A 127 -14.91 -1.62 4.23
N PRO A 128 -13.85 -1.57 3.39
CA PRO A 128 -14.01 -1.10 2.03
C PRO A 128 -15.08 -1.94 1.30
N PRO A 129 -15.87 -1.34 0.39
CA PRO A 129 -16.90 -2.08 -0.33
C PRO A 129 -16.33 -3.31 -1.06
N ASP A 130 -16.99 -4.47 -0.98
CA ASP A 130 -16.53 -5.71 -1.63
C ASP A 130 -16.25 -5.52 -3.13
N ALA A 131 -17.08 -4.70 -3.79
CA ALA A 131 -16.89 -4.34 -5.18
C ALA A 131 -15.52 -3.66 -5.40
N TYR A 132 -15.13 -2.72 -4.54
CA TYR A 132 -13.83 -2.06 -4.62
C TYR A 132 -12.69 -3.08 -4.51
N GLN A 133 -12.73 -3.98 -3.52
CA GLN A 133 -11.71 -4.99 -3.32
C GLN A 133 -11.59 -5.95 -4.52
N ALA A 134 -12.71 -6.43 -5.05
CA ALA A 134 -12.71 -7.34 -6.20
C ALA A 134 -12.07 -6.69 -7.45
N TYR A 135 -12.45 -5.46 -7.80
CA TYR A 135 -11.88 -4.78 -8.97
C TYR A 135 -10.40 -4.44 -8.81
N VAL A 136 -9.91 -4.13 -7.60
CA VAL A 136 -8.48 -3.86 -7.36
C VAL A 136 -7.62 -5.10 -7.64
N GLN A 137 -8.16 -6.30 -7.42
CA GLN A 137 -7.45 -7.56 -7.66
C GLN A 137 -7.53 -8.01 -9.13
N GLU A 138 -8.60 -7.65 -9.84
CA GLU A 138 -8.89 -8.13 -11.20
C GLU A 138 -8.58 -7.12 -12.32
N ASN A 139 -8.46 -5.83 -12.02
CA ASN A 139 -8.33 -4.78 -13.04
C ASN A 139 -7.17 -3.81 -12.81
N ALA A 140 -6.33 -3.65 -13.83
CA ALA A 140 -5.09 -2.89 -13.76
C ALA A 140 -5.33 -1.40 -13.56
N VAL A 141 -6.38 -0.85 -14.16
CA VAL A 141 -6.75 0.57 -14.00
C VAL A 141 -7.28 0.81 -12.59
N ALA A 142 -8.11 -0.09 -12.07
CA ALA A 142 -8.62 -0.01 -10.69
C ALA A 142 -7.48 -0.10 -9.66
N SER A 143 -6.57 -1.06 -9.85
CA SER A 143 -5.33 -1.22 -9.09
C SER A 143 -4.49 0.06 -9.09
N MET A 144 -4.25 0.67 -10.26
CA MET A 144 -3.49 1.91 -10.36
C MET A 144 -4.20 3.07 -9.63
N LEU A 145 -5.51 3.21 -9.79
CA LEU A 145 -6.29 4.22 -9.08
C LEU A 145 -6.26 4.01 -7.56
N ALA A 146 -6.30 2.76 -7.09
CA ALA A 146 -6.19 2.43 -5.67
C ALA A 146 -4.83 2.82 -5.08
N VAL A 147 -3.71 2.61 -5.81
CA VAL A 147 -2.39 3.08 -5.39
C VAL A 147 -2.38 4.61 -5.22
N TYR A 148 -2.89 5.35 -6.22
CA TYR A 148 -2.95 6.81 -6.14
C TYR A 148 -3.92 7.32 -5.08
N TYR A 149 -5.00 6.58 -4.82
CA TYR A 149 -5.89 6.87 -3.71
C TYR A 149 -5.20 6.69 -2.36
N THR A 150 -4.38 5.64 -2.21
CA THR A 150 -3.54 5.43 -1.01
C THR A 150 -2.60 6.60 -0.77
N PHE A 151 -1.98 7.16 -1.82
CA PHE A 151 -1.16 8.38 -1.65
C PHE A 151 -1.99 9.57 -1.20
N HIS A 152 -3.22 9.70 -1.70
CA HIS A 152 -4.11 10.77 -1.29
C HIS A 152 -4.49 10.65 0.19
N THR A 153 -4.88 9.47 0.67
CA THR A 153 -5.23 9.24 2.09
C THR A 153 -4.00 9.37 3.01
N ALA A 154 -2.86 8.80 2.62
CA ALA A 154 -1.62 8.90 3.38
C ALA A 154 -1.11 10.35 3.47
N ARG A 155 -1.29 11.16 2.41
CA ARG A 155 -0.93 12.58 2.43
C ARG A 155 -1.83 13.40 3.36
N GLN A 156 -3.09 13.00 3.54
CA GLN A 156 -3.99 13.63 4.51
C GLN A 156 -3.76 13.16 5.95
N ARG A 157 -2.87 12.18 6.16
CA ARG A 157 -2.60 11.55 7.46
C ARG A 157 -3.86 10.96 8.09
N ASP A 158 -4.78 10.46 7.27
CA ASP A 158 -5.94 9.71 7.77
C ASP A 158 -5.55 8.26 8.01
N ARG A 159 -5.26 7.93 9.28
CA ARG A 159 -4.94 6.58 9.74
C ARG A 159 -5.99 5.56 9.28
N THR A 160 -7.27 5.89 9.41
CA THR A 160 -8.36 4.93 9.15
C THR A 160 -8.51 4.69 7.65
N GLY A 161 -8.44 5.74 6.85
CA GLY A 161 -8.48 5.64 5.39
C GLY A 161 -7.29 4.84 4.84
N VAL A 162 -6.08 5.07 5.38
CA VAL A 162 -4.89 4.29 5.01
C VAL A 162 -5.08 2.81 5.32
N MET A 163 -5.57 2.46 6.51
CA MET A 163 -5.77 1.04 6.89
C MET A 163 -6.72 0.32 5.94
N ARG A 164 -7.84 0.95 5.55
CA ARG A 164 -8.81 0.32 4.64
C ARG A 164 -8.27 0.04 3.26
N VAL A 165 -7.59 1.05 2.69
CA VAL A 165 -7.10 0.94 1.32
C VAL A 165 -5.91 -0.01 1.28
N LEU A 166 -5.01 0.08 2.25
CA LEU A 166 -3.78 -0.71 2.28
C LEU A 166 -4.05 -2.22 2.41
N GLY A 167 -5.06 -2.61 3.21
CA GLY A 167 -5.48 -4.02 3.29
C GLY A 167 -5.96 -4.59 1.96
N SER A 168 -6.70 -3.80 1.17
CA SER A 168 -7.14 -4.21 -0.18
C SER A 168 -6.00 -4.23 -1.21
N LEU A 169 -4.98 -3.39 -1.01
CA LEU A 169 -3.90 -3.17 -1.96
C LEU A 169 -2.87 -4.31 -1.97
N ALA A 170 -2.78 -5.09 -0.90
CA ALA A 170 -1.88 -6.25 -0.82
C ALA A 170 -2.14 -7.30 -1.92
N GLY A 171 -3.39 -7.45 -2.36
CA GLY A 171 -3.80 -8.35 -3.44
C GLY A 171 -3.88 -7.71 -4.82
N ALA A 172 -3.41 -6.47 -5.01
CA ALA A 172 -3.65 -5.72 -6.25
C ALA A 172 -3.09 -6.43 -7.50
N GLU A 173 -3.82 -6.31 -8.61
CA GLU A 173 -3.47 -6.95 -9.89
C GLU A 173 -2.02 -6.58 -10.29
N GLY A 174 -1.24 -7.60 -10.67
CA GLY A 174 0.13 -7.44 -11.17
C GLY A 174 1.14 -7.00 -10.11
N GLN A 175 0.82 -7.13 -8.81
CA GLN A 175 1.68 -6.68 -7.70
C GLN A 175 2.13 -5.22 -7.85
N ARG A 176 1.29 -4.40 -8.51
CA ARG A 176 1.67 -3.01 -8.86
C ARG A 176 1.95 -2.16 -7.62
N ALA A 177 1.33 -2.51 -6.49
CA ALA A 177 1.59 -1.89 -5.20
C ALA A 177 3.05 -1.99 -4.74
N TYR A 178 3.81 -2.98 -5.23
CA TYR A 178 5.18 -3.27 -4.82
C TYR A 178 6.25 -2.74 -5.79
N HIS A 179 5.87 -1.98 -6.83
CA HIS A 179 6.84 -1.29 -7.68
C HIS A 179 7.62 -0.24 -6.89
N ASP A 180 8.93 -0.15 -7.15
CA ASP A 180 9.88 0.68 -6.41
C ASP A 180 9.48 2.18 -6.31
N PRO A 181 9.06 2.88 -7.39
CA PRO A 181 8.67 4.29 -7.29
C PRO A 181 7.45 4.53 -6.39
N PHE A 182 6.50 3.58 -6.40
CA PHE A 182 5.29 3.69 -5.60
C PHE A 182 5.56 3.38 -4.13
N LEU A 183 6.29 2.31 -3.84
CA LEU A 183 6.69 1.98 -2.47
C LEU A 183 7.57 3.07 -1.86
N HIS A 184 8.47 3.68 -2.64
CA HIS A 184 9.29 4.78 -2.16
C HIS A 184 8.43 5.95 -1.70
N THR A 185 7.46 6.32 -2.53
CA THR A 185 6.50 7.39 -2.22
C THR A 185 5.63 7.02 -1.01
N LEU A 186 5.14 5.78 -0.94
CA LEU A 186 4.31 5.30 0.15
C LEU A 186 5.04 5.35 1.50
N VAL A 187 6.26 4.78 1.56
CA VAL A 187 7.09 4.79 2.76
C VAL A 187 7.42 6.21 3.20
N GLY A 188 7.67 7.13 2.25
CA GLY A 188 7.86 8.55 2.57
C GLY A 188 6.66 9.17 3.29
N HIS A 189 5.43 8.86 2.86
CA HIS A 189 4.23 9.34 3.55
C HIS A 189 4.00 8.63 4.90
N LEU A 190 4.21 7.30 4.97
CA LEU A 190 4.06 6.53 6.20
C LEU A 190 5.08 6.96 7.28
N ALA A 191 6.31 7.29 6.90
CA ALA A 191 7.32 7.79 7.83
C ALA A 191 6.90 9.12 8.50
N LEU A 192 6.10 9.95 7.82
CA LEU A 192 5.54 11.17 8.39
C LEU A 192 4.39 10.92 9.37
N MET A 193 3.87 9.70 9.41
CA MET A 193 2.82 9.22 10.34
C MET A 193 3.41 8.35 11.47
N SER A 194 4.67 8.60 11.85
CA SER A 194 5.39 7.76 12.83
C SER A 194 4.69 7.61 14.19
N ASP A 195 3.87 8.57 14.60
CA ASP A 195 3.13 8.51 15.87
C ASP A 195 1.98 7.48 15.84
N ASP A 196 1.39 7.21 14.67
CA ASP A 196 0.29 6.24 14.52
C ASP A 196 0.76 4.78 14.66
N PHE A 197 2.07 4.53 14.52
CA PHE A 197 2.68 3.21 14.73
C PHE A 197 2.79 2.78 16.20
N ALA A 198 2.41 3.64 17.14
CA ALA A 198 2.21 3.21 18.53
C ALA A 198 0.98 2.28 18.66
N GLN A 199 0.05 2.32 17.70
CA GLN A 199 -1.16 1.52 17.71
C GLN A 199 -0.94 0.17 17.00
N GLU A 200 -1.39 -0.93 17.63
CA GLU A 200 -1.17 -2.29 17.11
C GLU A 200 -2.00 -2.61 15.87
N ASP A 201 -3.19 -2.02 15.75
CA ASP A 201 -4.10 -2.15 14.61
C ASP A 201 -3.44 -1.63 13.32
N PHE A 202 -2.85 -0.44 13.39
CA PHE A 202 -2.13 0.19 12.28
C PHE A 202 -0.88 -0.60 11.89
N CYS A 203 -0.12 -1.08 12.88
CA CYS A 203 1.03 -1.94 12.65
C CYS A 203 0.66 -3.25 11.95
N THR A 204 -0.45 -3.87 12.33
CA THR A 204 -0.91 -5.15 11.75
C THR A 204 -1.21 -4.98 10.26
N VAL A 205 -1.96 -3.94 9.88
CA VAL A 205 -2.30 -3.70 8.48
C VAL A 205 -1.05 -3.34 7.66
N VAL A 206 -0.22 -2.41 8.15
CA VAL A 206 0.97 -1.97 7.40
C VAL A 206 1.99 -3.09 7.26
N PHE A 207 2.34 -3.78 8.35
CA PHE A 207 3.38 -4.79 8.32
C PHE A 207 2.85 -6.14 7.87
N ASP A 208 1.84 -6.71 8.54
CA ASP A 208 1.43 -8.10 8.29
C ASP A 208 0.62 -8.21 7.00
N GLU A 209 -0.42 -7.40 6.85
CA GLU A 209 -1.31 -7.51 5.70
C GLU A 209 -0.65 -7.00 4.41
N PHE A 210 0.16 -5.95 4.48
CA PHE A 210 0.77 -5.35 3.29
C PHE A 210 2.23 -5.79 3.03
N PHE A 211 3.18 -5.45 3.90
CA PHE A 211 4.60 -5.74 3.62
C PHE A 211 4.92 -7.24 3.69
N LEU A 212 4.49 -7.97 4.72
CA LEU A 212 4.78 -9.41 4.86
C LEU A 212 4.07 -10.24 3.79
N THR A 213 2.87 -9.85 3.36
CA THR A 213 2.20 -10.46 2.20
C THR A 213 3.04 -10.30 0.93
N GLY A 214 3.60 -9.10 0.68
CA GLY A 214 4.48 -8.85 -0.46
C GLY A 214 5.82 -9.57 -0.40
N LEU A 215 6.29 -9.93 0.79
CA LEU A 215 7.48 -10.77 0.97
C LEU A 215 7.15 -12.26 0.74
N SER A 216 5.97 -12.68 1.18
CA SER A 216 5.52 -14.07 1.08
C SER A 216 5.16 -14.46 -0.36
N SER A 217 4.72 -13.52 -1.20
CA SER A 217 4.42 -13.76 -2.62
C SER A 217 5.63 -14.26 -3.44
N SER A 218 6.86 -14.04 -2.96
CA SER A 218 8.08 -14.62 -3.55
C SER A 218 8.34 -16.08 -3.14
N SER A 219 7.82 -16.55 -2.01
CA SER A 219 8.03 -17.92 -1.53
C SER A 219 7.11 -18.94 -2.23
N ALA A 220 5.92 -18.50 -2.66
CA ALA A 220 4.97 -19.34 -3.39
C ALA A 220 5.38 -19.59 -4.86
N SER A 221 6.11 -18.67 -5.48
CA SER A 221 6.55 -18.81 -6.88
C SER A 221 7.76 -19.73 -7.06
N THR A 222 8.51 -20.04 -5.99
CA THR A 222 9.65 -20.96 -6.04
C THR A 222 9.27 -22.44 -5.95
N ALA A 223 8.02 -22.77 -5.56
CA ALA A 223 7.54 -24.14 -5.47
C ALA A 223 6.87 -24.67 -6.76
N ALA A 224 6.55 -23.80 -7.73
CA ALA A 224 5.78 -24.16 -8.92
C ALA A 224 6.61 -24.42 -10.20
N SER A 225 7.94 -24.36 -10.13
CA SER A 225 8.83 -24.55 -11.30
C SER A 225 9.38 -25.97 -11.44
N SER A 226 8.50 -26.96 -11.65
CA SER A 226 8.95 -28.32 -12.03
C SER A 226 8.25 -28.97 -13.24
N THR A 227 7.46 -28.24 -14.05
CA THR A 227 6.97 -28.78 -15.33
C THR A 227 6.78 -27.74 -16.44
N GLY A 228 7.64 -27.79 -17.48
CA GLY A 228 7.36 -27.32 -18.85
C GLY A 228 7.92 -25.95 -19.26
N PRO A 229 8.60 -25.81 -20.43
CA PRO A 229 9.07 -24.54 -20.95
C PRO A 229 8.02 -23.91 -21.88
N THR A 230 7.39 -22.83 -21.44
CA THR A 230 6.64 -21.92 -22.32
C THR A 230 7.17 -20.50 -22.05
N PRO A 231 7.66 -19.75 -23.06
CA PRO A 231 8.14 -18.39 -22.86
C PRO A 231 6.93 -17.47 -22.92
N ALA A 232 6.18 -17.37 -21.82
CA ALA A 232 5.03 -16.49 -21.72
C ALA A 232 5.27 -15.47 -20.60
N ALA A 233 5.50 -14.22 -21.02
CA ALA A 233 5.51 -12.97 -20.25
C ALA A 233 6.46 -12.93 -19.04
N ALA A 234 7.34 -11.94 -18.98
CA ALA A 234 7.98 -11.56 -17.73
C ALA A 234 7.04 -10.56 -17.02
N PRO A 235 6.16 -10.99 -16.09
CA PRO A 235 5.87 -10.12 -14.96
C PRO A 235 7.22 -9.82 -14.31
N LEU A 236 7.42 -8.61 -13.76
CA LEU A 236 8.61 -8.35 -12.94
C LEU A 236 8.84 -9.58 -12.05
N PRO A 237 10.04 -10.19 -12.11
CA PRO A 237 10.23 -11.48 -11.47
C PRO A 237 9.84 -11.31 -10.02
N ALA A 238 8.94 -12.16 -9.49
CA ALA A 238 8.36 -11.98 -8.15
C ALA A 238 9.41 -11.73 -7.04
N THR A 239 10.65 -12.15 -7.30
CA THR A 239 11.85 -11.84 -6.52
C THR A 239 12.20 -10.34 -6.44
N GLU A 240 12.06 -9.56 -7.52
CA GLU A 240 12.26 -8.10 -7.54
C GLU A 240 11.23 -7.36 -6.69
N CYS A 241 9.96 -7.75 -6.76
CA CYS A 241 8.90 -7.15 -5.95
C CYS A 241 9.12 -7.41 -4.45
N ALA A 242 9.47 -8.64 -4.06
CA ALA A 242 9.79 -8.95 -2.67
C ALA A 242 11.07 -8.25 -2.19
N ASN A 243 12.10 -8.15 -3.03
CA ASN A 243 13.31 -7.39 -2.69
C ASN A 243 13.03 -5.89 -2.54
N SER A 244 12.17 -5.33 -3.39
CA SER A 244 11.69 -3.96 -3.29
C SER A 244 10.92 -3.75 -1.97
N ALA A 245 9.97 -4.64 -1.65
CA ALA A 245 9.21 -4.61 -0.41
C ALA A 245 10.14 -4.71 0.82
N ALA A 246 11.14 -5.60 0.80
CA ALA A 246 12.12 -5.76 1.88
C ALA A 246 12.95 -4.49 2.10
N ARG A 247 13.49 -3.89 1.02
CA ARG A 247 14.24 -2.62 1.08
C ARG A 247 13.40 -1.50 1.69
N HIS A 248 12.15 -1.40 1.26
CA HIS A 248 11.23 -0.35 1.69
C HIS A 248 10.75 -0.55 3.13
N LEU A 249 10.49 -1.80 3.53
CA LEU A 249 10.21 -2.16 4.92
C LEU A 249 11.37 -1.79 5.85
N LEU A 250 12.61 -2.08 5.46
CA LEU A 250 13.79 -1.71 6.24
C LEU A 250 13.93 -0.19 6.39
N ARG A 251 13.69 0.58 5.32
CA ARG A 251 13.68 2.05 5.38
C ARG A 251 12.58 2.57 6.30
N LEU A 252 11.38 1.99 6.23
CA LEU A 252 10.28 2.36 7.12
C LEU A 252 10.63 2.07 8.58
N LEU A 253 11.15 0.87 8.88
CA LEU A 253 11.58 0.50 10.23
C LEU A 253 12.67 1.44 10.76
N TRP A 254 13.61 1.87 9.93
CA TRP A 254 14.62 2.84 10.32
C TRP A 254 14.01 4.15 10.86
N HIS A 255 12.91 4.62 10.27
CA HIS A 255 12.24 5.84 10.72
C HIS A 255 11.30 5.63 11.91
N VAL A 256 10.70 4.45 12.01
CA VAL A 256 9.59 4.18 12.95
C VAL A 256 10.04 3.43 14.21
N HIS A 257 11.27 2.86 14.24
CA HIS A 257 11.78 2.08 15.37
C HIS A 257 11.60 2.70 16.79
N PRO A 258 11.70 4.02 17.04
CA PRO A 258 11.55 4.54 18.40
C PRO A 258 10.10 4.53 18.91
N LYS A 259 9.12 4.38 18.01
CA LYS A 259 7.68 4.43 18.32
C LYS A 259 7.00 3.06 18.27
N LEU A 260 7.74 2.03 17.89
CA LEU A 260 7.23 0.66 17.76
C LEU A 260 7.31 -0.12 19.08
N PRO A 261 6.32 -0.98 19.38
CA PRO A 261 6.43 -1.93 20.48
C PRO A 261 7.66 -2.85 20.30
N PRO A 262 8.48 -3.06 21.35
CA PRO A 262 9.74 -3.79 21.23
C PRO A 262 9.54 -5.27 20.83
N ALA A 263 8.44 -5.89 21.30
CA ALA A 263 8.08 -7.26 20.91
C ALA A 263 7.83 -7.37 19.40
N ARG A 264 7.15 -6.37 18.82
CA ARG A 264 6.83 -6.32 17.39
C ARG A 264 8.08 -6.12 16.55
N LEU A 265 8.96 -5.23 16.98
CA LEU A 265 10.24 -4.96 16.32
C LEU A 265 11.15 -6.19 16.29
N GLN A 266 11.22 -6.93 17.40
CA GLN A 266 11.94 -8.21 17.45
C GLN A 266 11.32 -9.26 16.51
N GLY A 267 9.99 -9.34 16.42
CA GLY A 267 9.30 -10.21 15.48
C GLY A 267 9.65 -9.89 14.03
N LEU A 268 9.60 -8.62 13.64
CA LEU A 268 9.94 -8.17 12.29
C LEU A 268 11.42 -8.42 11.95
N MET A 269 12.33 -8.23 12.90
CA MET A 269 13.75 -8.55 12.73
C MET A 269 13.98 -10.05 12.48
N LYS A 270 13.27 -10.93 13.17
CA LYS A 270 13.35 -12.39 12.92
C LYS A 270 12.88 -12.74 11.51
N THR A 271 11.79 -12.12 11.04
CA THR A 271 11.24 -12.36 9.70
C THR A 271 12.16 -11.81 8.59
N LEU A 272 12.87 -10.71 8.84
CA LEU A 272 13.78 -10.08 7.89
C LEU A 272 15.16 -10.75 7.82
N GLN A 273 15.58 -11.49 8.87
CA GLN A 273 16.86 -12.20 8.92
C GLN A 273 17.10 -13.16 7.73
N PRO A 274 16.17 -14.06 7.35
CA PRO A 274 16.36 -14.96 6.21
C PRO A 274 16.44 -14.20 4.87
N LEU A 275 15.69 -13.10 4.72
CA LEU A 275 15.72 -12.24 3.53
C LEU A 275 17.07 -11.53 3.37
N ALA A 276 17.68 -11.09 4.47
CA ALA A 276 19.02 -10.50 4.47
C ALA A 276 20.11 -11.51 4.11
N GLN A 277 19.95 -12.78 4.51
CA GLN A 277 20.88 -13.85 4.12
C GLN A 277 20.79 -14.14 2.63
N ALA A 278 19.58 -14.11 2.07
CA ALA A 278 19.34 -14.30 0.63
C ALA A 278 19.82 -13.12 -0.23
N ASN A 279 20.00 -11.93 0.35
CA ASN A 279 20.27 -10.71 -0.41
C ASN A 279 21.42 -9.88 0.20
N GLU A 280 22.61 -9.99 -0.41
CA GLU A 280 23.86 -9.39 0.09
C GLU A 280 23.76 -7.88 0.34
N GLY A 281 23.00 -7.15 -0.49
CA GLY A 281 22.82 -5.70 -0.37
C GLY A 281 21.97 -5.26 0.83
N LEU A 282 21.21 -6.17 1.45
CA LEU A 282 20.36 -5.89 2.62
C LEU A 282 21.09 -6.14 3.95
N LYS A 283 22.13 -6.99 3.95
CA LYS A 283 22.93 -7.33 5.14
C LYS A 283 23.43 -6.12 5.93
N PRO A 284 24.07 -5.09 5.32
CA PRO A 284 24.59 -3.96 6.09
C PRO A 284 23.48 -3.11 6.71
N ALA A 285 22.33 -2.98 6.04
CA ALA A 285 21.20 -2.21 6.56
C ALA A 285 20.52 -2.90 7.75
N VAL A 286 20.40 -4.23 7.70
CA VAL A 286 19.85 -5.03 8.82
C VAL A 286 20.80 -5.01 10.02
N GLN A 287 22.12 -5.14 9.79
CA GLN A 287 23.12 -5.05 10.86
C GLN A 287 23.12 -3.66 11.51
N ALA A 288 23.12 -2.59 10.71
CA ALA A 288 23.06 -1.22 11.23
C ALA A 288 21.80 -0.97 12.08
N LEU A 289 20.65 -1.52 11.67
CA LEU A 289 19.41 -1.42 12.46
C LEU A 289 19.48 -2.24 13.75
N GLN A 290 20.08 -3.44 13.72
CA GLN A 290 20.31 -4.27 14.91
C GLN A 290 21.24 -3.59 15.92
N ASP A 291 22.29 -2.93 15.46
CA ASP A 291 23.22 -2.23 16.33
C ASP A 291 22.59 -0.96 16.93
N LYS A 292 21.81 -0.21 16.13
CA LYS A 292 20.98 0.90 16.64
C LYS A 292 19.96 0.48 17.69
N LEU A 293 19.41 -0.72 17.56
CA LEU A 293 18.47 -1.30 18.52
C LEU A 293 19.12 -1.67 19.86
N LYS A 294 20.37 -2.14 19.84
CA LYS A 294 21.17 -2.40 21.04
C LYS A 294 21.52 -1.11 21.78
N ASP A 295 21.77 -0.01 21.06
CA ASP A 295 22.03 1.30 21.66
C ASP A 295 20.77 1.99 22.22
N THR A 296 19.59 1.69 21.68
CA THR A 296 18.30 2.33 22.07
C THR A 296 17.58 1.59 23.20
N THR A 297 18.02 0.37 23.54
CA THR A 297 17.60 -0.24 24.80
C THR A 297 18.36 0.46 25.92
N PRO A 298 17.72 1.17 26.86
CA PRO A 298 18.43 1.59 28.06
C PRO A 298 19.04 0.33 28.67
N PRO A 299 20.27 0.40 29.24
CA PRO A 299 20.78 -0.72 30.00
C PRO A 299 19.70 -1.08 31.00
N VAL A 300 19.36 -2.36 31.02
CA VAL A 300 18.64 -2.97 32.13
C VAL A 300 19.21 -2.33 33.38
N VAL A 301 18.39 -1.54 34.10
CA VAL A 301 18.71 -1.18 35.47
C VAL A 301 18.83 -2.54 36.14
N GLU A 302 20.08 -2.98 36.33
CA GLU A 302 20.42 -4.04 37.26
C GLU A 302 19.59 -3.75 38.51
N PRO A 303 18.88 -4.74 39.09
CA PRO A 303 18.12 -4.49 40.29
C PRO A 303 19.09 -3.87 41.29
N GLU A 304 18.95 -2.57 41.55
CA GLU A 304 19.81 -1.87 42.48
C GLU A 304 19.69 -2.63 43.79
N SER A 305 20.79 -3.29 44.15
CA SER A 305 20.98 -3.89 45.45
C SER A 305 20.71 -2.78 46.46
N SER A 306 19.51 -2.83 47.04
CA SER A 306 19.10 -1.96 48.12
C SER A 306 19.92 -2.34 49.35
N ASP A 307 21.21 -2.01 49.36
CA ASP A 307 22.02 -1.96 50.56
C ASP A 307 21.63 -0.69 51.32
N SER A 308 20.45 -0.75 51.92
CA SER A 308 20.11 0.12 53.05
C SER A 308 20.89 -0.38 54.27
N PRO A 309 21.75 0.43 54.91
CA PRO A 309 22.40 0.05 56.14
C PRO A 309 21.42 0.28 57.28
N LEU A 310 20.55 -0.69 57.55
CA LEU A 310 19.67 -0.65 58.71
C LEU A 310 20.02 -1.76 59.70
N LEU A 311 20.64 -1.29 60.79
CA LEU A 311 20.79 -1.89 62.12
C LEU A 311 20.53 -3.40 62.21
N SER A 312 21.61 -4.16 62.40
CA SER A 312 21.55 -5.47 63.05
C SER A 312 20.97 -5.32 64.46
N VAL A 313 19.69 -5.64 64.62
CA VAL A 313 19.07 -5.83 65.94
C VAL A 313 19.14 -7.32 66.26
N PRO A 314 19.86 -7.75 67.31
CA PRO A 314 19.86 -9.15 67.74
C PRO A 314 18.48 -9.53 68.30
N ALA A 315 17.89 -10.59 67.77
CA ALA A 315 16.70 -11.21 68.35
C ALA A 315 17.06 -11.87 69.70
N PRO A 316 16.25 -11.69 70.77
CA PRO A 316 16.46 -12.41 72.01
C PRO A 316 16.02 -13.87 71.87
N ALA A 317 16.83 -14.78 72.41
CA ALA A 317 16.60 -16.22 72.46
C ALA A 317 15.35 -16.58 73.30
N PRO A 318 14.67 -17.71 73.00
CA PRO A 318 13.51 -18.14 73.76
C PRO A 318 13.96 -18.71 75.12
N ILE A 319 13.35 -18.23 76.20
CA ILE A 319 13.45 -18.84 77.53
C ILE A 319 12.23 -19.76 77.71
N GLN A 320 12.52 -20.96 78.22
CA GLN A 320 11.61 -22.07 78.54
C GLN A 320 10.43 -21.68 79.44
#